data_AF-A0A354J9S0-F1
#
_entry.id   AF-A0A354J9S0-F1
#
_cell.length_a   1.000
_cell.length_b   1.000
_cell.length_c   1.000
_cell.angle_alpha   90.00
_cell.angle_beta   90.00
_cell.angle_gamma   90.00
#
_symmetry.space_group_name_H-M   'P 1'
#
loop_
_entity.id
_entity.type
_entity.pdbx_description
1 polymer ?
#
loop_
_entity_poly.entity_id
_entity_poly.type
_entity_poly.pdbx_seq_one_letter_code
_entity_poly.pdbx_strand_id
1 'polypeptide(L)'
;MLLPALIYFIVFCYIPMPGAYVAFVDYNLKKGIFGSEFIGLKNFEFLVKTGQLWNITKNTLLYNLAFLIIGNVFQIILAIMLSEVRSKWYKKVSQSVILLPYFISMVIVGYFAYNLFNFDHGFINSLLNSL
;
A
#
# COMPACT_ATOMS: atom_id res chain seq x y z
N MET A 1 -1.23 -33.33 1.60
CA MET A 1 -1.08 -32.12 0.76
C MET A 1 -1.15 -30.80 1.55
N LEU A 2 -1.72 -30.77 2.77
CA LEU A 2 -1.83 -29.55 3.59
C LEU A 2 -0.57 -29.26 4.44
N LEU A 3 0.24 -30.28 4.73
CA LEU A 3 1.43 -30.19 5.57
C LEU A 3 2.44 -29.12 5.10
N PRO A 4 2.81 -29.01 3.81
CA PRO A 4 3.76 -27.99 3.36
C PRO A 4 3.23 -26.55 3.53
N ALA A 5 1.94 -26.33 3.27
CA ALA A 5 1.31 -25.03 3.47
C ALA A 5 1.29 -24.65 4.96
N LEU A 6 0.99 -25.61 5.83
CA LEU A 6 0.94 -25.38 7.27
C LEU A 6 2.32 -25.06 7.85
N ILE A 7 3.37 -25.75 7.38
CA ILE A 7 4.77 -25.43 7.74
C ILE A 7 5.12 -24.01 7.28
N TYR A 8 4.75 -23.63 6.06
CA TYR A 8 4.98 -22.28 5.55
C TYR A 8 4.34 -21.21 6.45
N PHE A 9 3.06 -21.37 6.82
CA PHE A 9 2.40 -20.43 7.73
C PHE A 9 3.06 -20.37 9.10
N ILE A 10 3.45 -21.51 9.68
CA ILE A 10 4.13 -21.52 10.97
C ILE A 10 5.44 -20.72 10.88
N VAL A 11 6.27 -21.01 9.89
CA VAL A 11 7.60 -20.40 9.78
C VAL A 11 7.53 -18.91 9.41
N PHE A 12 6.67 -18.53 8.47
CA PHE A 12 6.66 -17.17 7.93
C PHE A 12 5.61 -16.25 8.56
N CYS A 13 4.56 -16.78 9.19
CA CYS A 13 3.51 -15.95 9.81
C CYS A 13 3.52 -16.05 11.34
N TYR A 14 3.74 -17.22 11.94
CA TYR A 14 3.67 -17.38 13.41
C TYR A 14 5.01 -17.15 14.12
N ILE A 15 6.13 -17.67 13.60
CA ILE A 15 7.46 -17.42 14.18
C ILE A 15 7.84 -15.93 14.27
N PRO A 16 7.45 -15.02 13.35
CA PRO A 16 7.75 -13.59 13.51
C PRO A 16 6.80 -12.85 14.47
N MET A 17 5.64 -13.42 14.85
CA MET A 17 4.69 -12.74 15.74
C MET A 17 5.24 -12.37 17.13
N PRO A 18 6.13 -13.14 17.78
CA PRO A 18 6.85 -12.70 18.97
C PRO A 18 7.60 -11.38 18.79
N GLY A 19 7.94 -10.97 17.56
CA GLY A 19 8.48 -9.63 17.27
C GLY A 19 7.53 -8.50 17.65
N ALA A 20 6.22 -8.73 17.70
CA ALA A 20 5.24 -7.76 18.21
C ALA A 20 5.47 -7.40 19.69
N TYR A 21 6.20 -8.24 20.44
CA TYR A 21 6.64 -7.94 21.80
C TYR A 21 7.47 -6.64 21.88
N VAL A 22 8.16 -6.27 20.80
CA VAL A 22 8.94 -5.03 20.69
C VAL A 22 8.10 -3.79 20.99
N ALA A 23 6.79 -3.82 20.72
CA ALA A 23 5.89 -2.71 21.04
C ALA A 23 5.75 -2.43 22.54
N PHE A 24 6.08 -3.40 23.41
CA PHE A 24 5.90 -3.32 24.87
C PHE A 24 7.22 -3.16 25.64
N VAL A 25 8.36 -3.11 24.95
CA VAL A 25 9.69 -2.95 25.56
C VAL A 25 10.37 -1.68 25.06
N ASP A 26 11.29 -1.16 25.87
CA ASP A 26 12.22 -0.11 25.43
C ASP A 26 13.35 -0.77 24.64
N TYR A 27 13.10 -0.94 23.34
CA TYR A 27 13.93 -1.76 22.47
C TYR A 27 15.33 -1.19 22.31
N ASN A 28 16.33 -1.93 22.81
CA ASN A 28 17.73 -1.60 22.63
C ASN A 28 18.41 -2.66 21.75
N LEU A 29 18.95 -2.22 20.60
CA LEU A 29 19.66 -3.07 19.64
C LEU A 29 20.77 -3.93 20.28
N LYS A 30 21.42 -3.43 21.36
CA LYS A 30 22.48 -4.15 22.06
C LYS A 30 21.96 -5.26 23.00
N LYS A 31 20.75 -5.09 23.57
CA LYS A 31 20.14 -6.03 24.53
C LYS A 31 19.20 -7.03 23.85
N GLY A 32 18.86 -6.83 22.58
CA GLY A 32 17.95 -7.70 21.83
C GLY A 32 16.48 -7.56 22.24
N ILE A 33 15.59 -8.33 21.60
CA ILE A 33 14.13 -8.23 21.81
C ILE A 33 13.73 -8.63 23.23
N PHE A 34 14.30 -9.72 23.76
CA PHE A 34 13.93 -10.28 25.07
C PHE A 34 14.79 -9.77 26.25
N GLY A 35 15.89 -9.06 25.99
CA GLY A 35 16.73 -8.45 27.04
C GLY A 35 16.44 -6.96 27.25
N SER A 36 15.54 -6.38 26.46
CA SER A 36 15.11 -4.98 26.57
C SER A 36 14.13 -4.81 27.75
N GLU A 37 14.14 -3.64 28.38
CA GLU A 37 13.31 -3.39 29.56
C GLU A 37 11.84 -3.34 29.19
N PHE A 38 11.00 -4.12 29.88
CA PHE A 38 9.56 -4.14 29.64
C PHE A 38 8.92 -2.87 30.21
N ILE A 39 8.42 -2.02 29.31
CA ILE A 39 7.82 -0.72 29.65
C ILE A 39 6.30 -0.71 29.50
N GLY A 40 5.67 -1.85 29.20
CA GLY A 40 4.23 -1.99 29.08
C GLY A 40 3.66 -1.11 27.98
N LEU A 41 2.71 -0.23 28.32
CA LEU A 41 1.99 0.61 27.35
C LEU A 41 2.62 1.99 27.11
N LYS A 42 3.81 2.27 27.66
CA LYS A 42 4.44 3.61 27.54
C LYS A 42 4.64 4.04 26.08
N ASN A 43 5.00 3.11 25.19
CA ASN A 43 5.14 3.40 23.75
C ASN A 43 3.81 3.86 23.12
N PHE A 44 2.69 3.24 23.51
CA PHE A 44 1.36 3.62 23.04
C PHE A 44 0.93 4.96 23.61
N GLU A 45 1.19 5.22 24.89
CA GLU A 45 0.91 6.52 25.51
C GLU A 45 1.71 7.65 24.84
N PHE A 46 2.97 7.40 24.49
CA PHE A 46 3.80 8.33 23.72
C PHE A 46 3.20 8.62 22.33
N LEU A 47 2.75 7.59 21.61
CA LEU A 47 2.10 7.75 20.30
C LEU A 47 0.78 8.54 20.37
N VAL A 48 0.01 8.38 21.45
CA VAL A 48 -1.22 9.15 21.68
C VAL A 48 -0.89 10.60 22.03
N LYS A 49 0.06 10.83 22.96
CA LYS A 49 0.44 12.18 23.43
C LYS A 49 1.07 13.05 22.35
N THR A 50 1.80 12.45 21.42
CA THR A 50 2.38 13.16 20.26
C THR A 50 1.31 13.63 19.26
N GLY A 51 0.05 13.23 19.43
CA GLY A 51 -1.08 13.66 18.59
C GLY A 51 -1.07 13.09 17.16
N GLN A 52 -0.03 12.34 16.80
CA GLN A 52 0.14 11.79 15.45
C GLN A 52 -0.74 10.56 15.21
N LEU A 53 -1.02 9.76 16.25
CA LEU A 53 -1.79 8.52 16.12
C LEU A 53 -3.15 8.75 15.48
N TRP A 54 -3.90 9.77 15.93
CA TRP A 54 -5.21 10.07 15.39
C TRP A 54 -5.17 10.53 13.94
N ASN A 55 -4.21 11.40 13.60
CA ASN A 55 -4.06 11.91 12.24
C ASN A 55 -3.65 10.79 11.25
N ILE A 56 -2.69 9.95 11.64
CA ILE A 56 -2.24 8.82 10.80
C ILE A 56 -3.38 7.83 10.60
N THR A 57 -4.11 7.48 11.67
CA THR A 57 -5.23 6.54 11.61
C THR A 57 -6.36 7.09 10.73
N LYS A 58 -6.76 8.36 10.95
CA LYS A 58 -7.80 9.02 10.17
C LYS A 58 -7.42 9.10 8.70
N ASN A 59 -6.21 9.53 8.37
CA ASN A 59 -5.76 9.62 6.99
C ASN A 59 -5.75 8.25 6.32
N THR A 60 -5.19 7.24 6.99
CA THR A 60 -5.17 5.86 6.46
C THR A 60 -6.58 5.34 6.21
N LEU A 61 -7.51 5.56 7.14
CA LEU A 61 -8.89 5.12 6.99
C LEU A 61 -9.59 5.85 5.83
N LEU A 62 -9.45 7.18 5.76
CA LEU A 62 -10.06 7.98 4.70
C LEU A 62 -9.50 7.63 3.32
N TYR A 63 -8.18 7.43 3.20
CA TYR A 63 -7.57 7.00 1.95
C TYR A 63 -8.06 5.62 1.52
N ASN A 64 -8.15 4.66 2.45
CA ASN A 64 -8.67 3.34 2.13
C ASN A 64 -10.15 3.38 1.73
N LEU A 65 -10.98 4.16 2.42
CA LEU A 65 -12.38 4.33 2.07
C LEU A 65 -12.54 4.97 0.69
N ALA A 66 -11.81 6.05 0.40
CA ALA A 66 -11.82 6.69 -0.91
C ALA A 66 -11.35 5.73 -2.00
N PHE A 67 -10.25 4.99 -1.77
CA PHE A 67 -9.71 4.01 -2.70
C PHE A 67 -10.68 2.88 -2.99
N LEU A 68 -11.33 2.34 -1.95
CA LEU A 68 -12.34 1.29 -2.10
C LEU A 68 -13.55 1.79 -2.89
N ILE A 69 -14.11 2.95 -2.55
CA ILE A 69 -15.31 3.46 -3.20
C ILE A 69 -15.00 3.83 -4.66
N ILE A 70 -14.01 4.68 -4.89
CA ILE A 70 -13.66 5.16 -6.23
C ILE A 70 -13.16 4.01 -7.09
N GLY A 71 -12.30 3.15 -6.54
CA GLY A 71 -11.76 1.98 -7.23
C GLY A 71 -12.86 1.01 -7.67
N ASN A 72 -13.78 0.65 -6.76
CA ASN A 72 -14.88 -0.25 -7.12
C ASN A 72 -15.82 0.37 -8.15
N VAL A 73 -16.22 1.62 -7.97
CA VAL A 73 -17.11 2.31 -8.91
C VAL A 73 -16.48 2.34 -10.31
N PHE A 74 -15.20 2.71 -10.40
CA PHE A 74 -14.49 2.75 -11.67
C PHE A 74 -14.33 1.36 -12.31
N GLN A 75 -13.99 0.34 -11.52
CA GLN A 75 -13.90 -1.04 -12.00
C GLN A 75 -15.24 -1.55 -12.55
N ILE A 76 -16.36 -1.27 -11.87
CA ILE A 76 -17.70 -1.65 -12.31
C ILE A 76 -18.06 -0.92 -13.61
N ILE A 77 -17.83 0.40 -13.68
CA ILE A 77 -18.10 1.18 -14.89
C ILE A 77 -17.32 0.62 -16.08
N LEU A 78 -16.01 0.39 -15.92
CA LEU A 78 -15.18 -0.19 -16.97
C LEU A 78 -15.65 -1.60 -17.36
N ALA A 79 -16.05 -2.42 -16.40
CA ALA A 79 -16.57 -3.75 -16.68
C ALA A 79 -17.85 -3.70 -17.52
N ILE A 80 -18.79 -2.80 -17.19
CA ILE A 80 -20.02 -2.59 -17.96
C ILE A 80 -19.69 -2.07 -19.37
N MET A 81 -18.84 -1.05 -19.48
CA MET A 81 -18.42 -0.50 -20.78
C MET A 81 -17.81 -1.57 -21.69
N LEU A 82 -16.94 -2.43 -21.15
CA LEU A 82 -16.36 -3.55 -21.89
C LEU A 82 -17.36 -4.66 -22.21
N SER A 83 -18.41 -4.82 -21.38
CA SER A 83 -19.45 -5.82 -21.61
C SER A 83 -20.32 -5.48 -22.82
N GLU A 84 -20.61 -4.18 -23.01
CA GLU A 84 -21.42 -3.64 -24.12
C GLU A 84 -20.68 -3.61 -25.47
N VAL A 85 -19.36 -3.84 -25.47
CA VAL A 85 -18.58 -3.96 -26.71
C VAL A 85 -18.99 -5.21 -27.49
N ARG A 86 -19.66 -5.00 -28.64
CA ARG A 86 -20.09 -6.07 -29.55
C ARG A 86 -18.94 -6.75 -30.30
N SER A 87 -17.88 -6.01 -30.64
CA SER A 87 -16.73 -6.55 -31.38
C SER A 87 -15.82 -7.38 -30.46
N LYS A 88 -15.78 -8.70 -30.69
CA LYS A 88 -14.98 -9.64 -29.89
C LYS A 88 -13.48 -9.34 -29.92
N TRP A 89 -12.96 -8.91 -31.08
CA TRP A 89 -11.54 -8.56 -31.22
C TRP A 89 -11.20 -7.30 -30.43
N TYR A 90 -11.99 -6.23 -30.57
CA TYR A 90 -11.79 -4.98 -29.84
C TYR A 90 -11.88 -5.20 -28.33
N LYS A 91 -12.86 -5.96 -27.85
CA LYS A 91 -13.01 -6.33 -26.44
C LYS A 91 -11.75 -7.01 -25.87
N LYS A 92 -11.18 -7.96 -26.61
CA LYS A 92 -9.97 -8.70 -26.18
C LYS A 92 -8.72 -7.81 -26.10
N VAL A 93 -8.55 -6.91 -27.07
CA VAL A 93 -7.44 -5.95 -27.09
C VAL A 93 -7.57 -4.98 -25.93
N SER A 94 -8.75 -4.36 -25.75
CA SER A 94 -8.99 -3.40 -24.67
C SER A 94 -8.78 -4.00 -23.27
N GLN A 95 -9.22 -5.25 -23.04
CA GLN A 95 -8.94 -5.97 -21.80
C GLN A 95 -7.43 -6.15 -21.54
N SER A 96 -6.67 -6.48 -22.59
CA SER A 96 -5.22 -6.68 -22.48
C SER A 96 -4.52 -5.36 -22.14
N VAL A 97 -4.93 -4.25 -22.75
CA VAL A 97 -4.38 -2.90 -22.48
C VAL A 97 -4.71 -2.44 -21.06
N ILE A 98 -5.93 -2.65 -20.58
CA ILE A 98 -6.35 -2.26 -19.21
C ILE A 98 -5.61 -3.07 -18.14
N LEU A 99 -5.23 -4.32 -18.44
CA LEU A 99 -4.46 -5.16 -17.53
C LEU A 99 -2.96 -4.87 -17.54
N LEU A 100 -2.42 -4.26 -18.61
CA LEU A 100 -0.99 -3.99 -18.77
C LEU A 100 -0.37 -3.23 -17.58
N PRO A 101 -0.99 -2.18 -17.02
CA PRO A 101 -0.41 -1.44 -15.90
C PRO A 101 -0.18 -2.28 -14.65
N TYR A 102 -0.97 -3.33 -14.43
CA TYR A 102 -0.83 -4.22 -13.27
C TYR A 102 0.45 -5.05 -13.30
N PHE A 103 1.10 -5.18 -14.47
CA PHE A 103 2.39 -5.84 -14.61
C PHE A 103 3.57 -4.90 -14.37
N ILE A 104 3.33 -3.59 -14.33
CA ILE A 104 4.37 -2.58 -14.08
C ILE A 104 4.61 -2.49 -12.57
N SER A 105 5.88 -2.50 -12.15
CA SER A 105 6.24 -2.33 -10.74
C SER A 105 5.76 -1.00 -10.18
N MET A 106 5.19 -1.00 -8.97
CA MET A 106 4.79 0.22 -8.27
C MET A 106 5.96 1.20 -8.08
N VAL A 107 7.20 0.72 -8.04
CA VAL A 107 8.39 1.59 -7.99
C VAL A 107 8.54 2.38 -9.30
N ILE A 108 8.35 1.73 -10.45
CA ILE A 108 8.41 2.37 -11.76
C ILE A 108 7.27 3.38 -11.90
N VAL A 109 6.07 3.01 -11.48
CA VAL A 109 4.92 3.93 -11.44
C VAL A 109 5.23 5.16 -10.58
N GLY A 110 5.90 4.97 -9.44
CA GLY A 110 6.38 6.05 -8.57
C GLY A 110 7.37 6.97 -9.28
N TYR A 111 8.34 6.43 -10.01
CA TYR A 111 9.27 7.23 -10.82
C TYR A 111 8.57 7.99 -11.95
N PHE A 112 7.60 7.37 -12.63
CA PHE A 112 6.80 8.06 -13.64
C PHE A 112 6.03 9.23 -13.03
N ALA A 113 5.34 9.02 -11.91
CA ALA A 113 4.63 10.07 -11.21
C ALA A 113 5.59 11.19 -10.77
N TYR A 114 6.74 10.83 -10.20
CA TYR A 114 7.76 11.80 -9.82
C TYR A 114 8.23 12.63 -11.01
N ASN A 115 8.60 12.02 -12.13
CA ASN A 115 9.07 12.75 -13.32
C ASN A 115 7.97 13.60 -13.98
N LEU A 116 6.70 13.23 -13.85
CA LEU A 116 5.59 14.04 -14.36
C LEU A 116 5.34 15.28 -13.50
N PHE A 117 5.35 15.11 -12.17
CA PHE A 117 4.95 16.12 -11.20
C PHE A 117 6.13 16.78 -10.47
N ASN A 118 7.38 16.52 -10.89
CA ASN A 118 8.55 17.15 -10.29
C ASN A 118 8.49 18.69 -10.43
N PHE A 119 8.89 19.40 -9.39
CA PHE A 119 8.81 20.86 -9.36
C PHE A 119 9.80 21.53 -10.32
N ASP A 120 11.04 21.05 -10.38
CA ASP A 120 12.13 21.70 -11.14
C ASP A 120 12.15 21.28 -12.61
N HIS A 121 11.90 19.99 -12.89
CA HIS A 121 12.00 19.41 -14.23
C HIS A 121 10.78 18.56 -14.62
N GLY A 122 9.66 18.71 -13.92
CA GLY A 122 8.45 17.96 -14.23
C GLY A 122 7.94 18.30 -15.62
N PHE A 123 7.59 17.27 -16.39
CA PHE A 123 7.03 17.45 -17.74
C PHE A 123 5.81 18.39 -17.75
N ILE A 124 4.93 18.26 -16.76
CA ILE A 124 3.74 19.11 -16.64
C ILE A 124 4.13 20.56 -16.34
N ASN A 125 5.11 20.79 -15.46
CA ASN A 125 5.55 22.13 -15.11
C ASN A 125 6.25 22.82 -16.30
N SER A 126 7.05 22.06 -17.06
CA SER A 126 7.67 22.56 -18.29
C SER A 126 6.62 22.92 -19.35
N LEU A 127 5.54 22.13 -19.49
CA LEU A 127 4.44 22.46 -20.39
C LEU A 127 3.70 23.73 -19.96
N LEU A 128 3.41 23.88 -18.66
CA LEU A 128 2.73 25.05 -18.13
C LEU A 128 3.54 26.34 -18.28
N ASN A 129 4.86 26.28 -18.12
CA ASN A 129 5.75 27.44 -18.34
C ASN A 129 5.95 27.79 -19.83
N SER A 130 5.61 26.87 -20.74
CA SER A 130 5.71 27.08 -22.19
C SER A 130 4.44 27.64 -22.83
N LEU A 131 3.34 27.71 -22.07
CA LEU A 131 2.08 28.36 -22.43
C LEU A 131 2.08 29.82 -21.98
#